data_AF-A0A971I5M5-F1
#
_entry.id   AF-A0A971I5M5-F1
#
_cell.length_a   1.000
_cell.length_b   1.000
_cell.length_c   1.000
_cell.angle_alpha   90.00
_cell.angle_beta   90.00
_cell.angle_gamma   90.00
#
_symmetry.space_group_name_H-M   'P 1'
#
loop_
_entity.id
_entity.type
_entity.pdbx_description
1 polymer ?
#
loop_
_entity_poly.entity_id
_entity_poly.type
_entity_poly.pdbx_seq_one_letter_code
_entity_poly.pdbx_strand_id
1 'polypeptide(L)'
;MARRKYVLKTRVKFMIAMLVIGYFLLTYVQQELRIRDQYAKMEYLEQQIEQVEELNADLERQIEYTKSKEYIEKVARESFGWVKEGEIKFIEKKN
;
A
#
# COMPACT_ATOMS: atom_id res chain seq x y z
N MET A 1 63.53 14.98 29.13
CA MET A 1 62.81 15.72 28.06
C MET A 1 61.38 15.96 28.51
N ALA A 2 60.98 17.22 28.73
CA ALA A 2 59.65 17.56 29.27
C ALA A 2 58.57 17.52 28.17
N ARG A 3 57.52 16.71 28.34
CA ARG A 3 56.36 16.67 27.44
C ARG A 3 55.47 17.88 27.70
N ARG A 4 55.42 18.85 26.78
CA ARG A 4 54.44 19.95 26.83
C ARG A 4 53.04 19.34 26.66
N LYS A 5 52.24 19.36 27.73
CA LYS A 5 50.80 19.05 27.67
C LYS A 5 50.09 20.26 27.08
N TYR A 6 49.68 20.18 25.82
CA TYR A 6 48.83 21.20 25.21
C TYR A 6 47.46 21.16 25.90
N VAL A 7 47.16 22.17 26.71
CA VAL A 7 45.85 22.32 27.35
C VAL A 7 44.97 23.24 26.50
N LEU A 8 43.80 22.74 26.09
CA LEU A 8 42.83 23.53 25.34
C LEU A 8 42.28 24.66 26.22
N LYS A 9 42.34 25.90 25.71
CA LYS A 9 41.73 27.07 26.36
C LYS A 9 40.21 26.87 26.46
N THR A 10 39.60 27.32 27.55
CA THR A 10 38.16 27.15 27.81
C THR A 10 37.27 27.65 26.67
N ARG A 11 37.65 28.75 25.99
CA ARG A 11 36.95 29.27 24.81
C ARG A 11 36.88 28.27 23.65
N VAL A 12 37.96 27.51 23.43
CA VAL A 12 38.02 26.48 22.37
C VAL A 12 37.14 25.29 22.74
N LYS A 13 37.09 24.91 24.02
CA LYS A 13 36.18 23.85 24.50
C LYS A 13 34.71 24.22 24.27
N PHE A 14 34.31 25.47 24.57
CA PHE A 14 32.96 25.95 24.30
C PHE A 14 32.63 25.97 22.81
N MET A 15 33.57 26.38 21.96
CA MET A 15 33.38 26.38 20.51
C MET A 15 33.17 24.96 19.96
N ILE A 16 33.98 23.99 20.42
CA ILE A 16 33.82 22.58 20.05
C ILE A 16 32.47 22.04 20.54
N ALA A 17 32.09 22.35 21.79
CA ALA A 17 30.80 21.92 22.34
C ALA A 17 29.62 22.46 21.52
N MET A 18 29.68 23.74 21.10
CA MET A 18 28.65 24.35 20.26
C MET A 18 28.57 23.69 18.87
N LEU A 19 29.70 23.35 18.26
CA LEU A 19 29.72 22.62 16.98
C LEU A 19 29.12 21.23 17.11
N VAL A 20 29.45 20.51 18.18
CA VAL A 20 28.89 19.18 18.45
C VAL A 20 27.37 19.26 18.64
N ILE A 21 26.91 20.19 19.47
CA ILE A 21 25.47 20.40 19.70
C ILE A 21 24.76 20.78 18.39
N GLY A 22 25.34 21.69 17.59
CA GLY A 22 24.79 22.08 16.30
C GLY A 22 24.65 20.89 15.35
N TYR A 23 25.66 20.02 15.27
CA TYR A 23 25.60 18.80 14.48
C TYR A 23 24.48 17.85 14.93
N PHE A 24 24.35 17.64 16.24
CA PHE A 24 23.28 16.80 16.79
C PHE A 24 21.89 17.38 16.50
N LEU A 25 21.70 18.69 16.66
CA LEU A 25 20.43 19.35 16.37
C LEU A 25 20.04 19.20 14.89
N LEU A 26 20.99 19.44 13.97
CA LEU A 26 20.74 19.27 12.53
C LEU A 26 20.37 17.84 12.18
N THR A 27 21.11 16.87 12.74
CA THR A 27 20.86 15.44 12.52
C THR A 27 19.50 15.02 13.08
N TYR A 28 19.13 15.54 14.25
CA TYR A 28 17.85 15.25 14.91
C TYR A 28 16.66 15.73 14.08
N VAL A 29 16.70 16.97 13.57
CA VAL A 29 15.65 17.50 12.69
C VAL A 29 15.52 16.69 11.40
N GLN A 30 16.64 16.28 10.81
CA GLN A 30 16.62 15.43 9.61
C GLN A 30 16.04 14.03 9.89
N GLN A 31 16.34 13.45 11.06
CA GLN A 31 15.77 12.18 11.47
C GLN A 31 14.25 12.27 11.66
N GLU A 32 13.76 13.32 12.31
CA GLU A 32 12.33 13.54 12.53
C GLU A 32 11.54 13.60 11.20
N LEU A 33 12.08 14.35 10.23
CA LEU A 33 11.47 14.44 8.89
C LEU A 33 11.45 13.09 8.17
N ARG A 34 12.53 12.31 8.29
CA ARG A 34 12.63 10.97 7.68
C ARG A 34 11.65 10.00 8.31
N ILE A 35 11.50 10.04 9.64
CA ILE A 35 10.54 9.20 10.36
C ILE A 35 9.13 9.51 9.89
N ARG A 36 8.76 10.79 9.78
CA ARG A 36 7.44 11.20 9.29
C ARG A 36 7.17 10.72 7.87
N ASP A 37 8.15 10.84 6.97
CA ASP A 37 8.03 10.34 5.59
C ASP A 37 7.89 8.82 5.54
N GLN A 38 8.63 8.09 6.39
CA GLN A 38 8.50 6.65 6.52
C GLN A 38 7.12 6.23 7.02
N TYR A 39 6.54 6.92 8.00
CA TYR A 39 5.18 6.66 8.47
C TYR A 39 4.14 6.88 7.37
N ALA A 40 4.24 8.00 6.64
CA ALA A 40 3.33 8.27 5.52
C ALA A 40 3.44 7.19 4.43
N LYS A 41 4.66 6.73 4.16
CA LYS A 41 4.90 5.64 3.21
C LYS A 41 4.34 4.30 3.70
N MET A 42 4.45 4.00 5.00
CA MET A 42 3.85 2.81 5.59
C MET A 42 2.32 2.83 5.43
N GLU A 43 1.67 3.93 5.82
CA GLU A 43 0.22 4.09 5.69
C GLU A 43 -0.24 3.93 4.23
N TYR A 44 0.49 4.53 3.30
CA TYR A 44 0.21 4.38 1.86
C TYR A 44 0.38 2.93 1.36
N LEU A 45 1.35 2.18 1.88
CA LEU A 45 1.55 0.78 1.51
C LEU A 45 0.48 -0.12 2.13
N GLU A 46 0.08 0.14 3.38
CA GLU A 46 -1.02 -0.57 4.04
C GLU A 46 -2.33 -0.39 3.27
N GLN A 47 -2.66 0.84 2.86
CA GLN A 47 -3.83 1.12 2.03
C GLN A 47 -3.79 0.39 0.68
N GLN A 48 -2.61 0.23 0.07
CA GLN A 48 -2.48 -0.52 -1.18
C GLN A 48 -2.67 -2.03 -0.97
N ILE A 49 -2.17 -2.56 0.16
CA ILE A 49 -2.38 -3.97 0.50
C ILE A 49 -3.87 -4.23 0.68
N GLU A 50 -4.56 -3.39 1.46
CA GLU A 50 -6.02 -3.53 1.69
C GLU A 50 -6.81 -3.49 0.37
N GLN A 51 -6.50 -2.55 -0.52
CA GLN A 51 -7.15 -2.47 -1.84
C GLN A 51 -6.92 -3.73 -2.69
N VAL A 52 -5.70 -4.27 -2.69
CA VAL A 52 -5.38 -5.48 -3.45
C VAL A 52 -6.04 -6.71 -2.84
N GLU A 53 -6.12 -6.80 -1.52
CA GLU A 53 -6.82 -7.87 -0.82
C GLU A 53 -8.33 -7.85 -1.09
N GLU A 54 -8.94 -6.66 -1.07
CA GLU A 54 -10.36 -6.49 -1.41
C GLU A 54 -10.63 -6.90 -2.86
N LEU A 55 -9.78 -6.44 -3.79
CA LEU A 55 -9.88 -6.82 -5.20
C LEU A 55 -9.72 -8.33 -5.39
N ASN A 56 -8.76 -8.96 -4.71
CA ASN A 56 -8.58 -10.39 -4.80
C ASN A 56 -9.79 -11.15 -4.26
N ALA A 57 -10.33 -10.74 -3.11
CA ALA A 57 -11.53 -11.34 -2.55
C ALA A 57 -12.74 -11.19 -3.50
N ASP A 58 -12.86 -10.06 -4.20
CA ASP A 58 -13.92 -9.88 -5.19
C ASP A 58 -13.74 -10.79 -6.41
N LEU A 59 -12.53 -10.90 -6.93
CA LEU A 59 -12.21 -11.80 -8.04
C LEU A 59 -12.48 -13.26 -7.66
N GLU A 60 -12.12 -13.69 -6.44
CA GLU A 60 -12.43 -15.02 -5.94
C GLU A 60 -13.94 -15.29 -5.88
N ARG A 61 -14.74 -14.32 -5.43
CA ARG A 61 -16.21 -14.42 -5.47
C ARG A 61 -16.74 -14.53 -6.89
N GLN A 62 -16.20 -13.75 -7.83
CA GLN A 62 -16.60 -13.82 -9.24
C GLN A 62 -16.26 -15.19 -9.84
N ILE A 63 -15.07 -15.71 -9.57
CA ILE A 63 -14.66 -17.06 -10.00
C ILE A 63 -15.61 -18.10 -9.44
N GLU A 64 -15.95 -18.03 -8.15
CA GLU A 64 -16.87 -19.00 -7.56
C GLU A 64 -18.29 -18.87 -8.15
N TYR A 65 -18.77 -17.65 -8.38
CA TYR A 65 -20.03 -17.42 -9.07
C TYR A 65 -20.04 -18.03 -10.48
N THR A 66 -18.93 -17.98 -11.21
CA THR A 66 -18.84 -18.62 -12.55
C THR A 66 -19.00 -20.14 -12.52
N LYS A 67 -18.77 -20.79 -11.37
CA LYS A 67 -18.97 -22.23 -11.17
C LYS A 67 -20.40 -22.58 -10.75
N SER A 68 -21.22 -21.58 -10.40
CA SER A 68 -22.61 -21.78 -9.98
C SER A 68 -23.47 -22.29 -11.14
N LYS A 69 -24.51 -23.06 -10.81
CA LYS A 69 -25.47 -23.56 -11.81
C LYS A 69 -26.25 -22.43 -12.46
N GLU A 70 -26.49 -21.36 -11.71
CA GLU A 70 -27.16 -20.14 -12.15
C GLU A 70 -26.36 -19.44 -13.25
N TYR A 71 -25.03 -19.33 -13.09
CA TYR A 71 -24.18 -18.75 -14.13
C TYR A 71 -24.13 -19.65 -15.38
N ILE A 72 -24.00 -20.97 -15.21
CA ILE A 72 -24.02 -21.93 -16.32
C ILE A 72 -25.35 -21.85 -17.08
N GLU A 73 -26.48 -21.78 -16.38
CA GLU A 73 -27.81 -21.64 -16.96
C GLU A 73 -27.96 -20.31 -17.70
N LYS A 74 -27.48 -19.21 -17.12
CA LYS A 74 -27.49 -17.89 -17.76
C LYS A 74 -26.70 -17.91 -19.07
N VAL A 75 -25.45 -18.40 -19.05
CA VAL A 75 -24.61 -18.50 -20.25
C VAL A 75 -25.23 -19.46 -21.27
N ALA A 76 -25.85 -20.56 -20.83
CA ALA A 76 -26.55 -21.49 -21.72
C ALA A 76 -27.75 -20.84 -22.45
N ARG A 77 -28.54 -20.04 -21.72
CA ARG A 77 -29.67 -19.28 -22.27
C ARG A 77 -29.21 -18.17 -23.20
N GLU A 78 -28.17 -17.43 -22.84
CA GLU A 78 -27.67 -16.28 -23.61
C GLU A 78 -26.86 -16.69 -24.85
N SER A 79 -25.92 -17.61 -24.70
CA SER A 79 -24.98 -18.00 -25.77
C SER A 79 -25.56 -19.06 -26.71
N PHE A 80 -26.28 -20.04 -26.17
CA PHE A 80 -26.82 -21.16 -26.95
C PHE A 80 -28.34 -21.10 -27.13
N GLY A 81 -29.02 -20.15 -26.46
CA GLY A 81 -30.48 -20.05 -26.55
C GLY A 81 -31.22 -21.20 -25.89
N TRP A 82 -30.55 -21.99 -25.03
CA TRP A 82 -31.13 -23.17 -24.40
C TRP A 82 -32.24 -22.79 -23.42
N VAL A 83 -33.21 -23.68 -23.28
CA VAL A 83 -34.37 -23.56 -22.37
C VAL A 83 -34.56 -24.88 -21.62
N LYS A 84 -35.09 -24.86 -20.40
CA LYS A 84 -35.36 -26.10 -19.65
C LYS A 84 -36.54 -26.86 -20.27
N GLU A 85 -36.66 -28.16 -19.96
CA GLU A 85 -37.83 -28.93 -20.37
C GLU A 85 -39.12 -28.26 -19.89
N GLY A 86 -40.04 -28.00 -20.83
CA GLY A 86 -41.32 -27.32 -20.57
C GLY A 86 -41.32 -25.80 -20.76
N GLU A 87 -40.17 -25.16 -21.05
CA GLU A 87 -40.09 -23.73 -21.36
C GLU A 87 -40.13 -23.45 -22.87
N ILE A 88 -40.80 -22.37 -23.29
CA ILE A 88 -40.92 -21.96 -24.71
C ILE A 88 -40.24 -20.60 -24.89
N LYS A 89 -39.25 -20.52 -25.79
CA LYS A 89 -38.55 -19.27 -26.12
C LYS A 89 -39.42 -18.37 -26.99
N PHE A 90 -39.94 -17.27 -26.44
CA PHE A 90 -40.63 -16.24 -27.22
C PHE A 90 -39.62 -15.30 -27.89
N ILE A 91 -39.67 -15.21 -29.22
CA ILE A 91 -38.90 -14.23 -30.00
C ILE A 91 -39.89 -13.21 -30.54
N GLU A 92 -39.84 -11.99 -29.98
CA GLU A 92 -40.71 -10.90 -30.43
C GLU A 92 -40.25 -10.41 -31.81
N LYS A 93 -41.13 -10.50 -32.82
CA LYS A 93 -40.83 -10.01 -34.16
C LYS A 93 -40.97 -8.48 -34.16
N LYS A 94 -39.84 -7.77 -34.14
CA LYS A 94 -39.82 -6.30 -34.26
C LYS A 94 -40.33 -5.91 -35.65
N ASN A 95 -41.40 -5.12 -35.69
CA ASN A 95 -41.94 -4.51 -36.92
C ASN A 95 -41.03 -3.39 -37.43
#